data_AF-A0A3N5X277-F1
#
_entry.id   AF-A0A3N5X277-F1
#
_cell.length_a   1.000
_cell.length_b   1.000
_cell.length_c   1.000
_cell.angle_alpha   90.00
_cell.angle_beta   90.00
_cell.angle_gamma   90.00
#
_symmetry.space_group_name_H-M   'P 1'
#
loop_
_entity.id
_entity.type
_entity.pdbx_description
1 polymer ?
#
loop_
_entity_poly.entity_id
_entity_poly.type
_entity_poly.pdbx_seq_one_letter_code
_entity_poly.pdbx_strand_id
1 'polypeptide(L)'
;MPAEAMMRELDPAQVRAALALDPEWSAALQAQWCELIEIAVWGDLSTVRLGTAPRLRKRLLELGERLKSLTASRAWIPHPREQLKSALAAALGARETLTAVAGALPELAPGPDAARLAASHQALCALLERNLPAYENAWAHLLDTQLDD
;
A
#
# COMPACT_ATOMS: atom_id res chain seq x y z
N MET A 1 -33.23 -24.11 14.09
CA MET A 1 -32.24 -23.23 14.76
C MET A 1 -30.89 -23.62 14.18
N PRO A 2 -30.27 -22.73 13.39
CA PRO A 2 -29.34 -23.10 12.33
C PRO A 2 -28.00 -23.58 12.89
N ALA A 3 -27.40 -24.52 12.17
CA ALA A 3 -26.02 -24.92 12.33
C ALA A 3 -25.14 -23.67 12.29
N GLU A 4 -24.47 -23.37 13.40
CA GLU A 4 -23.19 -22.68 13.33
C GLU A 4 -22.31 -23.55 12.43
N ALA A 5 -22.21 -23.14 11.16
CA ALA A 5 -21.22 -23.68 10.25
C ALA A 5 -19.90 -23.64 11.01
N MET A 6 -19.28 -24.80 11.18
CA MET A 6 -18.06 -24.99 11.94
C MET A 6 -16.94 -24.27 11.15
N MET A 7 -16.84 -22.95 11.33
CA MET A 7 -15.84 -22.12 10.65
C MET A 7 -14.48 -22.74 10.90
N ARG A 8 -13.88 -23.29 9.84
CA ARG A 8 -12.59 -23.95 9.93
C ARG A 8 -11.58 -22.93 10.42
N GLU A 9 -10.88 -23.25 11.51
CA GLU A 9 -9.87 -22.36 12.06
C GLU A 9 -8.69 -22.30 11.08
N LEU A 10 -8.23 -21.08 10.77
CA LEU A 10 -7.07 -20.87 9.90
C LEU A 10 -5.81 -21.34 10.60
N ASP A 11 -4.99 -22.14 9.91
CA ASP A 11 -3.68 -22.54 10.42
C ASP A 11 -2.78 -21.30 10.61
N PRO A 12 -2.35 -20.98 11.85
CA PRO A 12 -1.46 -19.86 12.10
C PRO A 12 -0.12 -19.95 11.35
N ALA A 13 0.38 -21.17 11.07
CA ALA A 13 1.61 -21.34 10.32
C ALA A 13 1.45 -20.95 8.84
N GLN A 14 0.34 -21.39 8.23
CA GLN A 14 -0.02 -21.01 6.86
C GLN A 14 -0.22 -19.50 6.72
N VAL A 15 -0.92 -18.87 7.67
CA VAL A 15 -1.14 -17.41 7.67
C VAL A 15 0.17 -16.65 7.83
N ARG A 16 1.07 -17.07 8.72
CA ARG A 16 2.40 -16.45 8.85
C ARG A 16 3.21 -16.55 7.55
N ALA A 17 3.17 -17.70 6.88
CA ALA A 17 3.86 -17.88 5.59
C ALA A 17 3.28 -16.96 4.50
N ALA A 18 1.95 -16.84 4.42
CA ALA A 18 1.30 -15.97 3.44
C ALA A 18 1.52 -14.47 3.71
N LEU A 19 1.72 -14.08 4.98
CA LEU A 19 2.02 -12.70 5.36
C LEU A 19 3.51 -12.34 5.26
N ALA A 20 4.38 -13.31 4.96
CA ALA A 20 5.79 -13.06 4.74
C ALA A 20 5.98 -12.36 3.39
N LEU A 21 6.17 -11.04 3.43
CA LEU A 21 6.50 -10.25 2.25
C LEU A 21 7.97 -10.40 1.90
N ASP A 22 8.27 -10.29 0.61
CA ASP A 22 9.65 -10.23 0.14
C ASP A 22 10.35 -8.98 0.74
N PRO A 23 11.47 -9.17 1.46
CA PRO A 23 12.22 -8.06 2.03
C PRO A 23 12.81 -7.14 0.96
N GLU A 24 13.16 -7.65 -0.22
CA GLU A 24 13.69 -6.83 -1.32
C GLU A 24 12.59 -5.93 -1.90
N TRP A 25 11.40 -6.48 -2.13
CA TRP A 25 10.23 -5.69 -2.52
C TRP A 25 9.88 -4.62 -1.48
N SER A 26 9.90 -4.97 -0.19
CA SER A 26 9.63 -4.03 0.90
C SER A 26 10.64 -2.88 0.94
N ALA A 27 11.93 -3.18 0.74
CA ALA A 27 12.98 -2.18 0.64
C ALA A 27 12.83 -1.30 -0.62
N ALA A 28 12.44 -1.88 -1.75
CA ALA A 28 12.17 -1.15 -2.99
C ALA A 28 11.00 -0.16 -2.84
N LEU A 29 9.91 -0.56 -2.16
CA LEU A 29 8.79 0.34 -1.85
C LEU A 29 9.25 1.53 -0.99
N GLN A 30 10.05 1.26 0.04
CA GLN A 30 10.59 2.31 0.91
C GLN A 30 11.50 3.27 0.13
N ALA A 31 12.43 2.74 -0.66
CA ALA A 31 13.34 3.55 -1.46
C ALA A 31 12.59 4.43 -2.47
N GLN A 32 11.58 3.86 -3.15
CA GLN A 32 10.77 4.61 -4.10
C GLN A 32 9.93 5.71 -3.43
N TRP A 33 9.41 5.45 -2.23
CA TRP A 33 8.72 6.47 -1.44
C TRP A 33 9.68 7.58 -0.97
N CYS A 34 10.90 7.25 -0.59
CA CYS A 34 11.93 8.23 -0.23
C CYS A 34 12.22 9.19 -1.40
N GLU A 35 12.39 8.66 -2.62
CA GLU A 35 12.58 9.50 -3.82
C GLU A 35 11.39 10.43 -4.04
N LEU A 36 10.16 9.93 -3.90
CA LEU A 36 8.95 10.74 -4.02
C LEU A 36 8.90 11.91 -3.04
N ILE A 37 9.14 11.64 -1.75
CA ILE A 37 9.06 12.68 -0.72
C ILE A 37 10.23 13.67 -0.83
N GLU A 38 11.41 13.21 -1.26
CA GLU A 38 12.57 14.08 -1.52
C GLU A 38 12.25 15.10 -2.61
N ILE A 39 11.75 14.66 -3.76
CA ILE A 39 11.33 15.57 -4.84
C ILE A 39 10.20 16.49 -4.37
N ALA A 40 9.23 15.99 -3.62
CA ALA A 40 8.09 16.79 -3.18
C ALA A 40 8.46 17.90 -2.19
N VAL A 41 9.46 17.66 -1.34
CA VAL A 41 9.89 18.60 -0.30
C VAL A 41 10.96 19.55 -0.82
N TRP A 42 11.95 19.03 -1.55
CA TRP A 42 13.16 19.77 -1.94
C TRP A 42 13.22 20.16 -3.41
N GLY A 43 12.38 19.55 -4.27
CA GLY A 43 12.31 19.87 -5.69
C GLY A 43 11.66 21.23 -5.95
N ASP A 44 11.99 21.79 -7.12
CA ASP A 44 11.38 23.02 -7.62
C ASP A 44 10.00 22.73 -8.22
N LEU A 45 9.02 22.61 -7.32
CA LEU A 45 7.62 22.36 -7.66
C LEU A 45 6.80 23.64 -7.59
N SER A 46 6.54 24.21 -8.77
CA SER A 46 5.54 25.27 -8.92
C SER A 46 4.15 24.69 -9.04
N THR A 47 3.14 25.34 -8.44
CA THR A 47 1.75 24.88 -8.46
C THR A 47 0.83 25.89 -9.13
N VAL A 48 -0.12 25.40 -9.93
CA VAL A 48 -1.10 26.26 -10.60
C VAL A 48 -2.13 26.84 -9.61
N ARG A 49 -2.38 26.13 -8.50
CA ARG A 49 -3.32 26.54 -7.45
C ARG A 49 -2.65 26.65 -6.08
N LEU A 50 -3.00 27.70 -5.34
CA LEU A 50 -2.56 27.88 -3.97
C LEU A 50 -2.99 26.68 -3.10
N GLY A 51 -2.08 26.19 -2.27
CA GLY A 51 -2.35 25.08 -1.35
C GLY A 51 -2.25 23.68 -1.98
N THR A 52 -1.95 23.54 -3.27
CA THR A 52 -1.70 22.23 -3.89
C THR A 52 -0.44 21.56 -3.33
N ALA A 53 0.68 22.28 -3.24
CA ALA A 53 1.94 21.74 -2.72
C ALA A 53 1.82 21.17 -1.30
N PRO A 54 1.28 21.88 -0.29
CA PRO A 54 1.14 21.31 1.06
C PRO A 54 0.17 20.12 1.10
N ARG A 55 -0.90 20.12 0.29
CA ARG A 55 -1.82 18.97 0.20
C ARG A 55 -1.11 17.74 -0.39
N LEU A 56 -0.35 17.91 -1.46
CA LEU A 56 0.43 16.84 -2.09
C LEU A 56 1.45 16.25 -1.12
N ARG A 57 2.22 17.09 -0.42
CA ARG A 57 3.18 16.65 0.60
C ARG A 57 2.50 15.84 1.71
N LYS A 58 1.35 16.32 2.20
CA LYS A 58 0.56 15.57 3.18
C LYS A 58 0.14 14.19 2.66
N ARG A 59 -0.35 14.10 1.41
CA ARG A 59 -0.72 12.82 0.80
C ARG A 59 0.47 11.87 0.64
N LEU A 60 1.65 12.39 0.30
CA LEU A 60 2.87 11.59 0.21
C LEU A 60 3.33 11.09 1.59
N LEU A 61 3.16 11.86 2.65
CA LEU A 61 3.39 11.39 4.03
C LEU A 61 2.41 10.27 4.42
N GLU A 62 1.11 10.49 4.18
CA GLU A 62 0.08 9.45 4.39
C GLU A 62 0.42 8.17 3.61
N LEU A 63 0.90 8.29 2.37
CA LEU A 63 1.33 7.16 1.56
C LEU A 63 2.47 6.37 2.23
N GLY A 64 3.45 7.07 2.79
CA GLY A 64 4.55 6.44 3.54
C GLY A 64 4.05 5.64 4.74
N GLU A 65 3.09 6.18 5.49
CA GLU A 65 2.46 5.47 6.61
C GLU A 65 1.70 4.23 6.14
N ARG A 66 1.01 4.29 4.99
CA ARG A 66 0.32 3.13 4.40
C ARG A 66 1.29 2.06 3.93
N LEU A 67 2.38 2.43 3.26
CA LEU A 67 3.43 1.49 2.85
C LEU A 67 4.12 0.85 4.07
N LYS A 68 4.37 1.64 5.12
CA LYS A 68 4.90 1.11 6.38
C LYS A 68 3.94 0.13 7.04
N SER A 69 2.64 0.44 7.03
CA SER A 69 1.59 -0.45 7.55
C SER A 69 1.45 -1.72 6.73
N LEU A 70 1.58 -1.64 5.40
CA LEU A 70 1.56 -2.79 4.49
C LEU A 70 2.69 -3.77 4.84
N THR A 71 3.91 -3.26 5.00
CA THR A 71 5.12 -4.04 5.26
C THR A 71 5.35 -4.43 6.73
N ALA A 72 4.50 -3.96 7.65
CA ALA A 72 4.65 -4.25 9.06
C ALA A 72 4.32 -5.71 9.41
N SER A 73 5.06 -6.27 10.37
CA SER A 73 4.71 -7.56 10.96
C SER A 73 3.36 -7.49 11.66
N ARG A 74 2.53 -8.52 11.43
CA ARG A 74 1.20 -8.68 12.02
C ARG A 74 1.15 -9.76 13.11
N ALA A 75 2.30 -10.32 13.49
CA ALA A 75 2.40 -11.38 14.48
C ALA A 75 1.87 -11.00 15.87
N TRP A 76 1.72 -9.69 16.15
CA TRP A 76 1.13 -9.19 17.40
C TRP A 76 -0.39 -9.35 17.48
N ILE A 77 -1.08 -9.54 16.34
CA ILE A 77 -2.53 -9.74 16.29
C ILE A 77 -2.82 -11.22 16.59
N PRO A 78 -3.55 -11.58 17.67
CA PRO A 78 -3.71 -12.97 18.09
C PRO A 78 -4.48 -13.85 17.09
N HIS A 79 -5.43 -13.27 16.36
CA HIS A 79 -6.34 -14.02 15.48
C HIS A 79 -5.86 -14.01 14.02
N PRO A 80 -5.58 -15.18 13.40
CA PRO A 80 -5.06 -15.25 12.03
C PRO A 80 -5.96 -14.59 10.98
N ARG A 81 -7.29 -14.71 11.13
CA ARG A 81 -8.27 -14.04 10.25
C ARG A 81 -8.11 -12.51 10.30
N GLU A 82 -7.92 -11.95 11.49
CA GLU A 82 -7.74 -10.50 11.66
C GLU A 82 -6.37 -10.03 11.15
N GLN A 83 -5.35 -10.88 11.17
CA GLN A 83 -4.07 -10.60 10.50
C GLN A 83 -4.25 -10.43 8.98
N LEU A 84 -4.93 -11.37 8.33
CA LEU A 84 -5.20 -11.31 6.88
C LEU A 84 -6.05 -10.10 6.49
N LYS A 85 -7.14 -9.83 7.24
CA LYS A 85 -7.97 -8.63 7.03
C LYS A 85 -7.17 -7.34 7.19
N SER A 86 -6.31 -7.27 8.22
CA SER A 86 -5.42 -6.12 8.42
C SER A 86 -4.43 -5.93 7.27
N ALA A 87 -3.95 -7.02 6.66
CA ALA A 87 -3.08 -6.96 5.48
C ALA A 87 -3.81 -6.40 4.25
N LEU A 88 -5.01 -6.92 3.96
CA LEU A 88 -5.87 -6.43 2.88
C LEU A 88 -6.27 -4.96 3.07
N ALA A 89 -6.63 -4.57 4.29
CA ALA A 89 -6.98 -3.17 4.59
C ALA A 89 -5.79 -2.22 4.37
N ALA A 90 -4.57 -2.64 4.74
CA ALA A 90 -3.37 -1.84 4.48
C ALA A 90 -3.05 -1.74 2.98
N ALA A 91 -3.21 -2.82 2.24
CA ALA A 91 -3.04 -2.86 0.78
C ALA A 91 -4.02 -1.91 0.07
N LEU A 92 -5.31 -1.99 0.44
CA LEU A 92 -6.35 -1.10 -0.07
C LEU A 92 -6.02 0.38 0.23
N GLY A 93 -5.67 0.70 1.47
CA GLY A 93 -5.33 2.06 1.86
C GLY A 93 -4.11 2.62 1.12
N ALA A 94 -3.10 1.78 0.82
CA ALA A 94 -1.95 2.18 0.01
C ALA A 94 -2.37 2.52 -1.43
N ARG A 95 -3.21 1.70 -2.06
CA ARG A 95 -3.73 1.92 -3.43
C ARG A 95 -4.62 3.17 -3.52
N GLU A 96 -5.50 3.38 -2.54
CA GLU A 96 -6.35 4.57 -2.47
C GLU A 96 -5.52 5.85 -2.35
N THR A 97 -4.50 5.81 -1.49
CA THR A 97 -3.61 6.96 -1.29
C THR A 97 -2.78 7.25 -2.54
N LEU A 98 -2.31 6.21 -3.25
CA LEU A 98 -1.64 6.37 -4.55
C LEU A 98 -2.54 7.00 -5.61
N THR A 99 -3.79 6.56 -5.69
CA THR A 99 -4.79 7.14 -6.60
C THR A 99 -5.02 8.62 -6.26
N ALA A 100 -5.10 8.96 -4.98
CA ALA A 100 -5.26 10.34 -4.53
C ALA A 100 -4.03 11.21 -4.88
N VAL A 101 -2.81 10.67 -4.77
CA VAL A 101 -1.59 11.35 -5.23
C VAL A 101 -1.64 11.56 -6.74
N ALA A 102 -2.01 10.55 -7.51
CA ALA A 102 -2.14 10.63 -8.97
C ALA A 102 -3.09 11.76 -9.39
N GLY A 103 -4.23 11.91 -8.68
CA GLY A 103 -5.18 12.99 -8.93
C GLY A 103 -4.66 14.40 -8.63
N ALA A 104 -3.61 14.53 -7.80
CA ALA A 104 -3.01 15.82 -7.45
C ALA A 104 -1.84 16.21 -8.37
N LEU A 105 -1.20 15.25 -9.06
CA LEU A 105 -0.06 15.53 -9.95
C LEU A 105 -0.39 16.52 -11.09
N PRO A 106 -1.56 16.46 -11.76
CA PRO A 106 -1.90 17.41 -12.82
C PRO A 106 -2.05 18.87 -12.36
N GLU A 107 -2.13 19.14 -11.05
CA GLU A 107 -2.20 20.50 -10.51
C GLU A 107 -0.82 21.20 -10.43
N LEU A 108 0.27 20.46 -10.71
CA LEU A 108 1.62 20.98 -10.76
C LEU A 108 1.88 21.70 -12.09
N ALA A 109 2.63 22.79 -12.04
CA ALA A 109 3.13 23.41 -13.25
C ALA A 109 4.14 22.49 -13.94
N PRO A 110 4.19 22.44 -15.29
CA PRO A 110 5.18 21.66 -16.00
C PRO A 110 6.60 22.11 -15.65
N GLY A 111 7.49 21.13 -15.42
CA GLY A 111 8.88 21.37 -15.06
C GLY A 111 9.64 20.06 -14.87
N PRO A 112 10.98 20.10 -14.79
CA PRO A 112 11.80 18.90 -14.66
C PRO A 112 11.47 18.11 -13.39
N ASP A 113 11.30 18.77 -12.24
CA ASP A 113 10.98 18.09 -10.98
C ASP A 113 9.52 17.60 -10.93
N ALA A 114 8.59 18.29 -11.58
CA ALA A 114 7.22 17.79 -11.75
C ALA A 114 7.19 16.52 -12.60
N ALA A 115 7.98 16.46 -13.67
CA ALA A 115 8.12 15.26 -14.50
C ALA A 115 8.81 14.12 -13.75
N ARG A 116 9.86 14.41 -12.98
CA ARG A 116 10.53 13.42 -12.11
C ARG A 116 9.59 12.86 -11.05
N LEU A 117 8.79 13.72 -10.41
CA LEU A 117 7.81 13.28 -9.42
C LEU A 117 6.76 12.35 -10.04
N ALA A 118 6.24 12.70 -11.23
CA ALA A 118 5.29 11.85 -11.95
C ALA A 118 5.88 10.50 -12.35
N ALA A 119 7.13 10.49 -12.85
CA ALA A 119 7.82 9.25 -13.19
C ALA A 119 8.08 8.38 -11.94
N SER A 120 8.49 8.99 -10.83
CA SER A 120 8.71 8.32 -9.55
C SER A 120 7.41 7.74 -8.97
N HIS A 121 6.28 8.46 -9.14
CA HIS A 121 4.96 7.96 -8.76
C HIS A 121 4.56 6.75 -9.60
N GLN A 122 4.75 6.83 -10.92
CA GLN A 122 4.48 5.71 -11.82
C GLN A 122 5.34 4.48 -11.50
N ALA A 123 6.61 4.67 -11.15
CA ALA A 123 7.48 3.58 -10.72
C ALA A 123 6.96 2.90 -9.44
N LEU A 124 6.46 3.66 -8.47
CA LEU A 124 5.84 3.11 -7.27
C LEU A 124 4.55 2.33 -7.58
N CYS A 125 3.69 2.87 -8.45
CA CYS A 125 2.51 2.15 -8.93
C CYS A 125 2.90 0.81 -9.56
N ALA A 126 3.89 0.81 -10.46
CA ALA A 126 4.37 -0.40 -11.11
C ALA A 126 5.02 -1.42 -10.14
N LEU A 127 5.60 -0.98 -9.03
CA LEU A 127 6.09 -1.87 -7.98
C LEU A 127 4.96 -2.59 -7.25
N LEU A 128 3.86 -1.88 -6.98
CA LEU A 128 2.69 -2.45 -6.32
C LEU A 128 1.89 -3.34 -7.27
N GLU A 129 1.58 -2.86 -8.48
CA GLU A 129 0.82 -3.62 -9.49
C GLU A 129 1.46 -4.97 -9.84
N ARG A 130 2.80 -5.03 -9.83
CA ARG A 130 3.54 -6.26 -10.15
C ARG A 130 3.47 -7.32 -9.07
N ASN A 131 3.50 -6.93 -7.79
CA ASN A 131 3.73 -7.86 -6.68
C ASN A 131 2.51 -8.00 -5.77
N LEU A 132 1.81 -6.90 -5.50
CA LEU A 132 0.70 -6.86 -4.54
C LEU A 132 -0.45 -7.81 -4.91
N PRO A 133 -0.87 -7.96 -6.19
CA PRO A 133 -1.98 -8.85 -6.52
C PRO A 133 -1.74 -10.32 -6.12
N ALA A 134 -0.50 -10.81 -6.21
CA ALA A 134 -0.18 -12.17 -5.77
C ALA A 134 -0.40 -12.35 -4.26
N TYR A 135 0.02 -11.37 -3.46
CA TYR A 135 -0.22 -11.37 -2.01
C TYR A 135 -1.70 -11.23 -1.67
N GLU A 136 -2.41 -10.29 -2.31
CA GLU A 136 -3.85 -10.08 -2.09
C GLU A 136 -4.65 -11.33 -2.41
N ASN A 137 -4.34 -12.00 -3.54
CA ASN A 137 -4.99 -13.25 -3.92
C ASN A 137 -4.71 -14.37 -2.91
N ALA A 138 -3.47 -14.49 -2.42
CA ALA A 138 -3.14 -15.49 -1.40
C ALA A 138 -3.89 -15.23 -0.08
N TRP A 139 -3.99 -13.97 0.35
CA TRP A 139 -4.71 -13.60 1.57
C TRP A 139 -6.22 -13.79 1.43
N ALA A 140 -6.80 -13.40 0.29
CA ALA A 140 -8.21 -13.60 -0.01
C ALA A 140 -8.56 -15.08 -0.07
N HIS A 141 -7.76 -15.88 -0.79
CA HIS A 141 -7.96 -17.33 -0.86
C HIS A 141 -7.97 -17.99 0.53
N LEU A 142 -7.03 -17.62 1.41
CA LEU A 142 -7.04 -18.12 2.78
C LEU A 142 -8.32 -17.72 3.52
N LEU A 143 -8.80 -16.48 3.38
CA LEU A 143 -10.06 -16.07 4.00
C LEU A 143 -11.27 -16.84 3.45
N ASP A 144 -11.27 -17.16 2.16
CA ASP A 144 -12.35 -17.89 1.47
C ASP A 144 -12.39 -19.37 1.85
N THR A 145 -11.24 -19.99 2.20
CA THR A 145 -11.23 -21.38 2.73
C THR A 145 -11.99 -21.56 4.05
N GLN A 146 -12.40 -20.46 4.71
CA GLN A 146 -13.30 -20.48 5.86
C GLN A 146 -14.79 -20.41 5.50
N LEU A 147 -15.11 -20.04 4.25
CA LEU A 147 -16.46 -19.80 3.73
C LEU A 147 -16.94 -20.92 2.80
N ASP A 148 -16.02 -21.64 2.15
CA ASP A 148 -16.33 -22.73 1.23
C ASP A 148 -16.74 -24.02 2.00
N ASP A 149 -18.01 -24.42 1.83
CA ASP A 149 -18.63 -25.72 2.16
C ASP A 149 -18.73 -26.61 0.91
#